data_AF-A0A7V3P9I1-F1
#
_entry.id   AF-A0A7V3P9I1-F1
#
_cell.length_a   1.000
_cell.length_b   1.000
_cell.length_c   1.000
_cell.angle_alpha   90.00
_cell.angle_beta   90.00
_cell.angle_gamma   90.00
#
_symmetry.space_group_name_H-M   'P 1'
#
loop_
_entity.id
_entity.type
_entity.pdbx_description
1 polymer ?
#
loop_
_entity_poly.entity_id
_entity_poly.type
_entity_poly.pdbx_seq_one_letter_code
_entity_poly.pdbx_strand_id
1 'polypeptide(L)'
;MGGSFDPIHIAHLVAAEEALMEFQLDQVVFMPAGDPPHKHRRLAPAEFRYLLVAVATAGNPRFSVSRYEVDRQTVTYTVDTLEHFSRLLPEGSELFFITGADAVLDILTWKDPARLLELCTFIAATRPGYDLSRL
;
A
#
# COMPACT_ATOMS: atom_id res chain seq x y z
N MET A 1 2.07 -1.71 2.25
CA MET A 1 2.33 -0.68 1.21
C MET A 1 1.41 -0.89 0.02
N GLY A 2 0.39 -0.04 -0.14
CA GLY A 2 -0.55 -0.12 -1.24
C GLY A 2 -0.08 0.66 -2.47
N GLY A 3 -0.36 0.16 -3.67
CA GLY A 3 -0.02 0.88 -4.90
C GLY A 3 -0.43 0.18 -6.18
N SER A 4 -0.54 0.94 -7.26
CA SER A 4 -0.74 0.35 -8.59
C SER A 4 0.51 -0.39 -9.08
N PHE A 5 1.72 0.08 -8.73
CA PHE A 5 3.00 -0.49 -9.16
C PHE A 5 3.07 -0.74 -10.68
N ASP A 6 2.98 0.34 -11.45
CA ASP A 6 2.85 0.30 -12.91
C ASP A 6 3.96 1.12 -13.61
N PRO A 7 5.24 0.67 -13.56
CA PRO A 7 5.77 -0.48 -12.81
C PRO A 7 6.21 -0.13 -11.37
N ILE A 8 6.54 -1.14 -10.56
CA ILE A 8 7.36 -0.94 -9.35
C ILE A 8 8.74 -0.36 -9.73
N HIS A 9 9.33 0.43 -8.83
CA HIS A 9 10.60 1.12 -9.07
C HIS A 9 11.32 1.41 -7.75
N ILE A 10 12.57 1.87 -7.81
CA ILE A 10 13.45 2.00 -6.64
C ILE A 10 12.86 2.87 -5.52
N ALA A 11 12.17 3.96 -5.85
CA ALA A 11 11.58 4.82 -4.83
C ALA A 11 10.48 4.12 -4.00
N HIS A 12 9.81 3.10 -4.55
CA HIS A 12 8.88 2.29 -3.75
C HIS A 12 9.63 1.42 -2.73
N LEU A 13 10.74 0.82 -3.17
CA LEU A 13 11.56 -0.04 -2.32
C LEU A 13 12.25 0.75 -1.22
N VAL A 14 12.78 1.93 -1.54
CA VAL A 14 13.37 2.85 -0.55
C VAL A 14 12.30 3.29 0.44
N ALA A 15 11.12 3.74 0.00
CA ALA A 15 10.06 4.14 0.92
C ALA A 15 9.61 2.99 1.86
N ALA A 16 9.56 1.76 1.36
CA ALA A 16 9.26 0.59 2.18
C ALA A 16 10.37 0.30 3.20
N GLU A 17 11.64 0.37 2.80
CA GLU A 17 12.78 0.12 3.70
C GLU A 17 12.91 1.20 4.77
N GLU A 18 12.77 2.47 4.40
CA GLU A 18 12.81 3.59 5.35
C GLU A 18 11.65 3.48 6.34
N ALA A 19 10.42 3.23 5.89
CA ALA A 19 9.29 3.02 6.78
C ALA A 19 9.50 1.82 7.73
N LEU A 20 10.08 0.73 7.22
CA LEU A 20 10.39 -0.43 8.03
C LEU A 20 11.39 -0.08 9.14
N MET A 21 12.46 0.65 8.80
CA MET A 21 13.51 1.00 9.75
C MET A 21 13.08 2.09 10.75
N GLU A 22 12.42 3.15 10.29
CA GLU A 22 12.02 4.30 11.11
C GLU A 22 10.90 3.94 12.11
N PHE A 23 9.93 3.14 11.67
CA PHE A 23 8.80 2.71 12.49
C PHE A 23 9.00 1.32 13.11
N GLN A 24 10.21 0.75 12.96
CA GLN A 24 10.60 -0.55 13.53
C GLN A 24 9.63 -1.69 13.17
N LEU A 25 9.15 -1.71 11.92
CA LEU A 25 8.18 -2.70 11.46
C LEU A 25 8.83 -4.08 11.33
N ASP A 26 8.10 -5.13 11.69
CA ASP A 26 8.56 -6.51 11.49
C ASP A 26 8.62 -6.90 10.01
N GLN A 27 7.65 -6.40 9.22
CA GLN A 27 7.48 -6.76 7.81
C GLN A 27 6.77 -5.65 7.03
N VAL A 28 7.10 -5.53 5.73
CA VAL A 28 6.30 -4.76 4.77
C VAL A 28 5.65 -5.71 3.75
N VAL A 29 4.32 -5.71 3.73
CA VAL A 29 3.53 -6.39 2.71
C VAL A 29 3.21 -5.40 1.58
N PHE A 30 3.71 -5.68 0.38
CA PHE A 30 3.33 -4.96 -0.84
C PHE A 30 1.97 -5.47 -1.31
N MET A 31 1.06 -4.53 -1.59
CA MET A 31 -0.31 -4.81 -2.02
C MET A 31 -0.54 -4.20 -3.41
N PRO A 32 -0.25 -4.94 -4.49
CA PRO A 32 -0.57 -4.50 -5.84
C PRO A 32 -2.07 -4.41 -6.01
N ALA A 33 -2.55 -3.22 -6.39
CA ALA A 33 -3.98 -3.00 -6.62
C ALA A 33 -4.49 -3.92 -7.74
N GLY A 34 -5.68 -4.49 -7.57
CA GLY A 34 -6.38 -5.26 -8.61
C GLY A 34 -6.90 -4.32 -9.69
N ASP A 35 -8.15 -3.87 -9.51
CA ASP A 35 -8.81 -2.87 -10.36
C ASP A 35 -9.11 -1.58 -9.54
N PRO A 36 -8.16 -0.64 -9.45
CA PRO A 36 -8.31 0.54 -8.60
C PRO A 36 -9.34 1.52 -9.19
N PRO A 37 -10.41 1.87 -8.47
CA PRO A 37 -11.55 2.64 -9.00
C PRO A 37 -11.19 4.10 -9.34
N HIS A 38 -10.11 4.63 -8.75
CA HIS A 38 -9.69 6.02 -8.88
C HIS A 38 -8.67 6.26 -10.02
N LYS A 39 -8.31 5.24 -10.81
CA LYS A 39 -7.35 5.41 -11.93
C LYS A 39 -8.08 5.55 -13.26
N HIS A 40 -8.06 6.76 -13.81
CA HIS A 40 -8.65 7.07 -15.13
C HIS A 40 -7.81 6.61 -16.34
N ARG A 41 -6.60 6.09 -16.11
CA ARG A 41 -5.70 5.58 -17.17
C ARG A 41 -5.68 4.06 -17.18
N ARG A 42 -5.49 3.47 -18.36
CA ARG A 42 -5.30 2.02 -18.51
C ARG A 42 -3.96 1.61 -17.88
N LEU A 43 -4.01 0.73 -16.89
CA LEU A 43 -2.83 0.12 -16.25
C LEU A 43 -2.40 -1.15 -16.98
N ALA A 44 -1.16 -1.60 -16.76
CA ALA A 44 -0.77 -2.96 -17.13
C ALA A 44 -1.63 -4.00 -16.37
N PRO A 45 -1.78 -5.22 -16.91
CA PRO A 45 -2.55 -6.29 -16.26
C PRO A 45 -2.10 -6.52 -14.81
N ALA A 46 -3.05 -6.78 -13.91
CA ALA A 46 -2.76 -6.96 -12.48
C ALA A 46 -1.74 -8.08 -12.23
N GLU A 47 -1.85 -9.20 -12.95
CA GLU A 47 -0.88 -10.30 -12.87
C GLU A 47 0.54 -9.85 -13.24
N PHE A 48 0.69 -9.05 -14.29
CA PHE A 48 2.00 -8.56 -14.71
C PHE A 48 2.63 -7.65 -13.64
N ARG A 49 1.82 -6.75 -13.06
CA ARG A 49 2.27 -5.87 -11.98
C ARG A 49 2.65 -6.66 -10.73
N TYR A 50 1.85 -7.65 -10.34
CA TYR A 50 2.17 -8.57 -9.24
C TYR A 50 3.52 -9.25 -9.44
N LEU A 51 3.77 -9.82 -10.62
CA LEU A 51 5.03 -10.51 -10.91
C LEU A 51 6.24 -9.58 -10.80
N LEU A 52 6.13 -8.35 -11.32
CA LEU A 52 7.21 -7.37 -11.17
C LEU A 52 7.48 -6.99 -9.72
N VAL A 53 6.42 -6.83 -8.91
CA VAL A 53 6.55 -6.54 -7.48
C VAL A 53 7.22 -7.72 -6.76
N ALA A 54 6.78 -8.96 -7.04
CA ALA A 54 7.37 -10.16 -6.46
C ALA A 54 8.87 -10.29 -6.74
N VAL A 55 9.29 -10.06 -7.99
CA VAL A 55 10.71 -10.08 -8.35
C VAL A 55 11.48 -8.94 -7.68
N ALA A 56 10.92 -7.72 -7.65
CA ALA A 56 11.57 -6.56 -7.07
C ALA A 56 11.78 -6.67 -5.55
N THR A 57 10.91 -7.40 -4.85
CA THR A 57 10.98 -7.55 -3.39
C THR A 57 11.70 -8.83 -2.93
N ALA A 58 11.98 -9.77 -3.83
CA ALA A 58 12.50 -11.10 -3.48
C ALA A 58 13.85 -11.08 -2.74
N GLY A 59 14.64 -10.02 -2.89
CA GLY A 59 15.95 -9.87 -2.23
C GLY A 59 15.89 -9.47 -0.75
N ASN A 60 14.73 -9.09 -0.23
CA ASN A 60 14.57 -8.64 1.16
C ASN A 60 13.63 -9.59 1.92
N PRO A 61 14.12 -10.33 2.93
CA PRO A 61 13.30 -11.31 3.66
C PRO A 61 12.19 -10.65 4.50
N ARG A 62 12.29 -9.35 4.79
CA ARG A 62 11.24 -8.59 5.49
C ARG A 62 10.20 -7.99 4.55
N PHE A 63 10.33 -8.22 3.24
CA PHE A 63 9.32 -7.84 2.26
C PHE A 63 8.54 -9.07 1.80
N SER A 64 7.24 -8.91 1.62
CA SER A 64 6.38 -9.89 0.97
C SER A 64 5.39 -9.21 0.03
N VAL A 65 4.73 -9.99 -0.82
CA VAL A 65 3.74 -9.49 -1.76
C VAL A 65 2.46 -10.27 -1.57
N SER A 66 1.35 -9.55 -1.37
CA SER A 66 0.04 -10.17 -1.30
C SER A 66 -0.64 -10.17 -2.67
N ARG A 67 -1.34 -11.28 -2.96
CA ARG A 67 -2.24 -11.39 -4.12
C ARG A 67 -3.68 -10.96 -3.83
N TYR A 68 -3.97 -10.56 -2.59
CA TYR A 68 -5.36 -10.37 -2.11
C TYR A 68 -6.21 -9.49 -3.03
N GLU A 69 -5.69 -8.34 -3.47
CA GLU A 69 -6.44 -7.46 -4.36
C GLU A 69 -6.38 -7.90 -5.84
N VAL A 70 -5.28 -8.51 -6.26
CA VAL A 70 -5.07 -8.99 -7.65
C VAL A 70 -6.04 -10.12 -7.99
N ASP A 71 -6.31 -11.01 -7.04
CA ASP A 71 -7.16 -12.18 -7.25
C ASP A 71 -8.66 -11.84 -7.15
N ARG A 72 -9.03 -10.61 -6.76
CA ARG A 72 -10.43 -10.17 -6.70
C ARG A 72 -10.88 -9.61 -8.05
N GLN A 73 -12.03 -10.11 -8.51
CA GLN A 73 -12.68 -9.65 -9.75
C GLN A 73 -13.53 -8.39 -9.55
N THR A 74 -13.61 -7.88 -8.33
CA THR A 74 -14.37 -6.68 -7.97
C THR A 74 -13.41 -5.57 -7.57
N VAL A 75 -13.88 -4.34 -7.71
CA VAL A 75 -13.23 -3.16 -7.13
C VAL A 75 -12.82 -3.43 -5.68
N THR A 76 -11.57 -3.11 -5.35
CA THR A 76 -11.03 -3.20 -3.99
C THR A 76 -10.89 -1.82 -3.38
N TYR A 77 -11.24 -1.71 -2.10
CA TYR A 77 -11.06 -0.51 -1.29
C TYR A 77 -10.08 -0.82 -0.18
N THR A 78 -9.22 0.15 0.16
CA THR A 78 -8.21 0.00 1.20
C THR A 78 -8.80 -0.43 2.54
N VAL A 79 -9.99 0.08 2.89
CA VAL A 79 -10.68 -0.30 4.15
C VAL A 79 -11.00 -1.79 4.18
N ASP A 80 -11.52 -2.34 3.09
CA ASP A 80 -11.87 -3.76 2.99
C ASP A 80 -10.61 -4.64 3.06
N THR A 81 -9.51 -4.18 2.46
CA THR A 81 -8.20 -4.84 2.54
C THR A 81 -7.66 -4.83 3.98
N LEU A 82 -7.65 -3.69 4.66
CA LEU A 82 -7.15 -3.60 6.03
C LEU A 82 -8.00 -4.43 7.00
N GLU A 83 -9.33 -4.45 6.86
CA GLU A 83 -10.20 -5.30 7.67
C GLU A 83 -9.98 -6.80 7.42
N HIS A 84 -9.63 -7.19 6.20
CA HIS A 84 -9.26 -8.57 5.92
C HIS A 84 -8.00 -8.96 6.70
N PHE A 85 -6.96 -8.13 6.64
CA PHE A 85 -5.69 -8.41 7.33
C PHE A 85 -5.80 -8.30 8.84
N SER A 86 -6.57 -7.35 9.38
CA SER A 86 -6.77 -7.21 10.83
C SER A 86 -7.40 -8.46 11.46
N ARG A 87 -8.17 -9.24 10.69
CA ARG A 87 -8.76 -10.52 11.12
C ARG A 87 -7.81 -11.71 11.01
N LEU A 88 -6.78 -11.62 10.18
CA LEU A 88 -5.81 -12.70 9.96
C LEU A 88 -4.60 -12.61 10.89
N LEU A 89 -4.29 -11.40 11.37
CA LEU A 89 -3.15 -11.16 12.23
C LEU A 89 -3.48 -11.51 13.71
N PRO A 90 -2.47 -11.90 14.50
CA PRO A 90 -2.64 -12.12 15.93
C PRO A 90 -3.22 -10.89 16.65
N GLU A 91 -3.94 -11.13 17.74
CA GLU A 91 -4.42 -10.06 18.61
C GLU A 91 -3.24 -9.19 19.11
N GLY A 92 -3.42 -7.87 19.10
CA GLY A 92 -2.38 -6.90 19.43
C GLY A 92 -1.44 -6.53 18.28
N SER A 93 -1.63 -7.09 17.07
CA SER A 93 -0.88 -6.66 15.89
C SER A 93 -1.25 -5.23 15.48
N GLU A 94 -0.25 -4.43 15.14
CA GLU A 94 -0.42 -3.07 14.64
C GLU A 94 -0.34 -3.04 13.11
N LEU A 95 -1.26 -2.31 12.47
CA LEU A 95 -1.27 -2.14 11.03
C LEU A 95 -0.79 -0.74 10.66
N PHE A 96 0.11 -0.69 9.68
CA PHE A 96 0.59 0.55 9.09
C PHE A 96 0.28 0.60 7.60
N PHE A 97 -0.27 1.71 7.13
CA PHE A 97 -0.53 1.94 5.72
C PHE A 97 0.50 2.90 5.12
N ILE A 98 1.50 2.33 4.44
CA ILE A 98 2.54 3.08 3.73
C ILE A 98 2.04 3.50 2.35
N THR A 99 2.04 4.80 2.08
CA THR A 99 1.64 5.41 0.80
C THR A 99 2.40 6.71 0.53
N GLY A 100 2.27 7.27 -0.68
CA GLY A 100 2.79 8.61 -0.97
C GLY A 100 1.98 9.71 -0.28
N ALA A 101 2.64 10.82 0.06
CA ALA A 101 2.00 11.99 0.67
C ALA A 101 0.84 12.58 -0.16
N ASP A 102 0.85 12.38 -1.48
CA ASP A 102 -0.24 12.73 -2.39
C ASP A 102 -1.52 11.96 -2.09
N ALA A 103 -1.42 10.64 -1.89
CA ALA A 103 -2.58 9.82 -1.56
C ALA A 103 -3.15 10.12 -0.16
N VAL A 104 -2.34 10.67 0.76
CA VAL A 104 -2.79 11.03 2.11
C VAL A 104 -3.77 12.20 2.07
N LEU A 105 -3.57 13.17 1.17
CA LEU A 105 -4.47 14.33 1.04
C LEU A 105 -5.89 13.92 0.61
N ASP A 106 -6.00 12.81 -0.10
CA ASP A 106 -7.27 12.31 -0.61
C ASP A 106 -7.93 11.29 0.33
N ILE A 107 -7.36 10.95 1.49
CA ILE A 107 -7.89 9.90 2.39
C ILE A 107 -9.35 10.15 2.75
N LEU A 108 -9.74 11.41 2.99
CA LEU A 108 -11.11 11.76 3.35
C LEU A 108 -12.13 11.48 2.23
N THR A 109 -11.67 11.28 0.99
CA THR A 109 -12.52 10.91 -0.15
C THR A 109 -12.58 9.40 -0.36
N TRP A 110 -11.82 8.60 0.40
CA TRP A 110 -11.80 7.15 0.27
C TRP A 110 -13.05 6.54 0.91
N LYS A 111 -13.35 5.28 0.58
CA LYS A 111 -14.44 4.55 1.22
C LYS A 111 -14.16 4.40 2.72
N ASP A 112 -15.09 4.92 3.52
CA ASP A 112 -15.08 4.84 4.99
C ASP A 112 -13.76 5.32 5.65
N PRO A 113 -13.47 6.64 5.57
CA PRO A 113 -12.22 7.19 6.06
C PRO A 113 -12.09 7.13 7.59
N ALA A 114 -13.22 7.21 8.32
CA ALA A 114 -13.21 7.08 9.78
C ALA A 114 -12.73 5.69 10.17
N ARG A 115 -13.28 4.64 9.53
CA ARG A 115 -12.84 3.27 9.79
C ARG A 115 -11.39 3.02 9.39
N LEU A 116 -10.92 3.62 8.29
CA LEU A 116 -9.52 3.54 7.88
C LEU A 116 -8.56 4.05 8.96
N LEU A 117 -8.88 5.19 9.58
CA LEU A 117 -8.09 5.82 10.63
C LEU A 117 -8.12 5.03 11.95
N GLU A 118 -9.15 4.21 12.19
CA GLU A 118 -9.19 3.27 13.32
C GLU A 118 -8.37 2.01 13.07
N LEU A 119 -8.29 1.55 11.82
CA LEU A 119 -7.69 0.27 11.46
C LEU A 119 -6.16 0.32 11.39
N CYS A 120 -5.57 1.48 11.09
CA CYS A 120 -4.14 1.57 10.84
C CYS A 120 -3.55 2.96 11.10
N THR A 121 -2.25 2.99 11.32
CA THR A 121 -1.44 4.21 11.31
C THR A 121 -0.95 4.50 9.89
N PHE A 122 -1.13 5.72 9.40
CA PHE A 122 -0.67 6.11 8.07
C PHE A 122 0.79 6.54 8.09
N ILE A 123 1.58 6.03 7.13
CA ILE A 123 2.96 6.46 6.88
C ILE A 123 2.99 7.13 5.51
N ALA A 124 3.24 8.44 5.52
CA ALA A 124 3.27 9.29 4.33
C ALA A 124 4.70 9.46 3.81
N ALA A 125 5.05 8.78 2.73
CA ALA A 125 6.34 8.95 2.06
C ALA A 125 6.32 10.25 1.24
N THR A 126 7.20 11.19 1.59
CA THR A 126 7.36 12.46 0.87
C THR A 126 8.31 12.31 -0.33
N ARG A 127 8.19 13.21 -1.31
CA ARG A 127 9.08 13.26 -2.48
C ARG A 127 9.54 14.70 -2.73
N PRO A 128 10.75 14.93 -3.26
CA PRO A 128 11.21 16.26 -3.63
C PRO A 128 10.20 16.95 -4.56
N GLY A 129 9.89 18.22 -4.28
CA GLY A 129 8.91 19.01 -5.03
C GLY A 129 7.46 18.89 -4.54
N TYR A 130 7.20 18.11 -3.48
CA TYR A 130 5.88 18.08 -2.83
C TYR A 130 5.77 19.14 -1.74
N ASP A 131 4.68 19.90 -1.73
CA ASP A 131 4.44 20.96 -0.75
C ASP A 131 3.84 20.37 0.52
N LEU A 132 4.66 20.28 1.57
CA LEU A 132 4.26 19.73 2.87
C LEU A 132 3.24 20.60 3.62
N SER A 133 3.04 21.86 3.24
CA SER A 133 2.02 22.72 3.86
C SER A 133 0.58 22.29 3.57
N ARG A 134 0.41 21.29 2.69
CA ARG A 134 -0.90 20.76 2.31
C ARG A 134 -1.34 19.56 3.14
N LEU A 135 -0.42 18.93 3.89
CA LEU A 135 -0.69 17.84 4.83
C LEU A 135 -1.20 18.41 6.16
#